data_AF-A0A5K1FVM0-F1
#
_entry.id   AF-A0A5K1FVM0-F1
#
_cell.length_a   1.000
_cell.length_b   1.000
_cell.length_c   1.000
_cell.angle_alpha   90.00
_cell.angle_beta   90.00
_cell.angle_gamma   90.00
#
_symmetry.space_group_name_H-M   'P 1'
#
loop_
_entity.id
_entity.type
_entity.pdbx_description
1 polymer ?
#
loop_
_entity_poly.entity_id
_entity_poly.type
_entity_poly.pdbx_seq_one_letter_code
_entity_poly.pdbx_strand_id
1 'polypeptide(L)'
;MVGTVVACSVYFGTAWWLLLSVPNICDAAKNPLWRCPNDAVFFSASVIWGVVGPNRMFGSEGLYVKLNWWFLVGLLAPLPVWALSRAFPEKKWIRLINVPVILGATGSMPPAGAVNYWSWIIVGVVFNIVIYRRYKKWWADHTYVLSAALDIGLAFSGVVIYYALQAWLGPDDSYGVQWWGTLNDSSNCDVASCPTDPAIIVDGCPRFAA
;
A
#
# COMPACT_ATOMS: atom_id res chain seq x y z
N MET A 1 5.11 -4.59 -26.86
CA MET A 1 3.85 -5.13 -27.40
C MET A 1 3.74 -6.64 -27.21
N VAL A 2 4.69 -7.46 -27.66
CA VAL A 2 4.63 -8.92 -27.43
C VAL A 2 4.65 -9.25 -25.93
N GLY A 3 5.60 -8.68 -25.16
CA GLY A 3 5.69 -8.91 -23.73
C GLY A 3 4.44 -8.49 -22.95
N THR A 4 3.79 -7.39 -23.33
CA THR A 4 2.54 -6.92 -22.69
C THR A 4 1.37 -7.86 -22.99
N VAL A 5 1.26 -8.37 -24.21
CA VAL A 5 0.21 -9.35 -24.56
C VAL A 5 0.41 -10.64 -23.79
N VAL A 6 1.64 -11.16 -23.74
CA VAL A 6 1.96 -12.37 -22.97
C VAL A 6 1.66 -12.17 -21.49
N ALA A 7 2.10 -11.05 -20.91
CA ALA A 7 1.84 -10.75 -19.50
C ALA A 7 0.33 -10.68 -19.21
N CYS A 8 -0.45 -9.92 -19.98
CA CYS A 8 -1.89 -9.81 -19.79
C CYS A 8 -2.60 -11.17 -19.88
N SER A 9 -2.25 -12.00 -20.88
CA SER A 9 -2.84 -13.34 -21.03
C SER A 9 -2.52 -14.25 -19.84
N VAL A 10 -1.26 -14.22 -19.37
CA VAL A 10 -0.85 -15.03 -18.21
C VAL A 10 -1.55 -14.54 -16.93
N TYR A 11 -1.56 -13.23 -16.67
CA TYR A 11 -2.24 -12.65 -15.50
C TYR A 11 -3.73 -12.98 -15.48
N PHE A 12 -4.40 -12.86 -16.64
CA PHE A 12 -5.82 -13.18 -16.74
C PHE A 12 -6.07 -14.67 -16.52
N GLY A 13 -5.24 -15.54 -17.13
CA GLY A 13 -5.34 -16.98 -16.97
C GLY A 13 -5.14 -17.44 -15.52
N THR A 14 -4.15 -16.89 -14.83
CA THR A 14 -3.88 -17.23 -13.42
C THR A 14 -4.96 -16.70 -12.50
N ALA A 15 -5.44 -15.47 -12.70
CA ALA A 15 -6.55 -14.91 -11.93
C ALA A 15 -7.82 -15.75 -12.09
N TRP A 16 -8.17 -16.12 -13.32
CA TRP A 16 -9.32 -16.96 -13.60
C TRP A 16 -9.20 -18.35 -12.97
N TRP A 17 -8.02 -18.96 -13.04
CA TRP A 17 -7.76 -20.26 -12.42
C TRP A 17 -7.89 -20.21 -10.89
N LEU A 18 -7.37 -19.16 -10.25
CA LEU A 18 -7.47 -18.95 -8.80
C LEU A 18 -8.93 -18.77 -8.35
N LEU A 19 -9.71 -17.96 -9.07
CA LEU A 19 -11.12 -17.72 -8.77
C LEU A 19 -11.98 -19.00 -8.80
N LEU A 20 -11.64 -19.96 -9.66
CA LEU A 20 -12.36 -21.23 -9.78
C LEU A 20 -11.85 -22.30 -8.81
N SER A 21 -10.58 -22.24 -8.42
CA SER A 21 -9.92 -23.28 -7.63
C SER A 21 -9.95 -22.98 -6.13
N VAL A 22 -9.95 -21.71 -5.73
CA VAL A 22 -9.91 -21.28 -4.33
C VAL A 22 -11.29 -20.76 -3.89
N PRO A 23 -12.02 -21.49 -3.01
CA PRO A 23 -13.31 -21.02 -2.52
C PRO A 23 -13.13 -19.82 -1.58
N ASN A 24 -14.07 -18.86 -1.67
CA ASN A 24 -14.09 -17.64 -0.85
C ASN A 24 -12.79 -16.81 -0.91
N ILE A 25 -12.13 -16.76 -2.07
CA ILE A 25 -10.97 -15.89 -2.28
C ILE A 25 -11.36 -14.42 -2.02
N CYS A 26 -10.47 -13.66 -1.39
CA CYS A 26 -10.68 -12.26 -0.99
C CYS A 26 -11.75 -12.03 0.10
N ASP A 27 -12.36 -13.08 0.66
CA ASP A 27 -13.23 -12.99 1.85
C ASP A 27 -12.38 -13.19 3.11
N ALA A 28 -11.99 -12.08 3.74
CA ALA A 28 -11.10 -12.09 4.90
C ALA A 28 -11.65 -12.88 6.10
N ALA A 29 -12.96 -13.07 6.20
CA ALA A 29 -13.58 -13.82 7.30
C ALA A 29 -13.52 -15.33 7.10
N LYS A 30 -13.54 -15.79 5.84
CA LYS A 30 -13.58 -17.22 5.50
C LYS A 30 -12.24 -17.76 5.00
N ASN A 31 -11.38 -16.90 4.50
CA ASN A 31 -10.08 -17.29 3.97
C ASN A 31 -9.00 -16.26 4.33
N PRO A 32 -8.41 -16.35 5.53
CA PRO A 32 -7.44 -15.36 6.02
C PRO A 32 -6.13 -15.34 5.22
N LEU A 33 -5.81 -16.42 4.49
CA LEU A 33 -4.64 -16.51 3.62
C LEU A 33 -4.75 -15.60 2.39
N TRP A 34 -5.96 -15.49 1.81
CA TRP A 34 -6.19 -14.79 0.55
C TRP A 34 -6.98 -13.49 0.74
N ARG A 35 -6.38 -12.49 1.40
CA ARG A 35 -7.05 -11.22 1.75
C ARG A 35 -7.18 -10.16 0.65
N CYS A 36 -6.49 -10.30 -0.50
CA CYS A 36 -6.57 -9.41 -1.67
C CYS A 36 -6.68 -7.89 -1.37
N PRO A 37 -5.77 -7.28 -0.60
CA PRO A 37 -5.92 -5.90 -0.11
C PRO A 37 -5.95 -4.86 -1.24
N ASN A 38 -5.19 -5.10 -2.30
CA ASN A 38 -5.11 -4.19 -3.44
C ASN A 38 -6.44 -4.17 -4.23
N ASP A 39 -7.00 -5.34 -4.51
CA ASP A 39 -8.28 -5.48 -5.22
C ASP A 39 -9.44 -4.89 -4.41
N ALA A 40 -9.43 -5.03 -3.08
CA ALA A 40 -10.44 -4.43 -2.21
C ALA A 40 -10.43 -2.89 -2.30
N VAL A 41 -9.24 -2.27 -2.36
CA VAL A 41 -9.10 -0.81 -2.54
C VAL A 41 -9.58 -0.41 -3.94
N PHE A 42 -9.21 -1.14 -4.99
CA PHE A 42 -9.65 -0.85 -6.36
C PHE A 42 -11.17 -1.00 -6.52
N PHE A 43 -11.77 -2.03 -5.91
CA PHE A 43 -13.21 -2.22 -5.90
C PHE A 43 -13.92 -1.06 -5.17
N SER A 44 -13.43 -0.70 -3.98
CA SER A 44 -13.96 0.44 -3.21
C SER A 44 -13.88 1.73 -4.00
N ALA A 45 -12.76 2.01 -4.65
CA ALA A 45 -12.59 3.17 -5.52
C ALA A 45 -13.59 3.16 -6.70
N SER A 46 -13.82 2.00 -7.31
CA SER A 46 -14.77 1.84 -8.42
C SER A 46 -16.21 2.11 -7.99
N VAL A 47 -16.61 1.65 -6.78
CA VAL A 47 -17.93 1.95 -6.21
C VAL A 47 -18.07 3.45 -5.92
N ILE A 48 -17.02 4.06 -5.35
CA ILE A 48 -17.00 5.49 -5.00
C ILE A 48 -17.19 6.37 -6.24
N TRP A 49 -16.37 6.15 -7.27
CA TRP A 49 -16.36 7.00 -8.45
C TRP A 49 -17.37 6.60 -9.53
N GLY A 50 -17.78 5.33 -9.57
CA GLY A 50 -18.73 4.81 -10.56
C GLY A 50 -20.19 4.83 -10.11
N VAL A 51 -20.49 4.20 -8.97
CA VAL A 51 -21.88 3.95 -8.53
C VAL A 51 -22.44 5.09 -7.69
N VAL A 52 -21.71 5.51 -6.66
CA VAL A 52 -22.17 6.59 -5.75
C VAL A 52 -22.01 7.96 -6.41
N GLY A 53 -20.89 8.14 -7.12
CA GLY A 53 -20.57 9.35 -7.84
C GLY A 53 -20.02 10.47 -6.93
N PRO A 54 -19.29 11.43 -7.52
CA PRO A 54 -18.58 12.46 -6.77
C PRO A 54 -19.51 13.39 -5.99
N ASN A 55 -20.74 13.64 -6.46
CA ASN A 55 -21.64 14.58 -5.80
C ASN A 55 -22.15 14.08 -4.43
N ARG A 56 -22.37 12.77 -4.29
CA ARG A 56 -22.81 12.15 -3.03
C ARG A 56 -21.67 11.95 -2.04
N MET A 57 -20.42 11.90 -2.49
CA MET A 57 -19.25 11.75 -1.61
C MET A 57 -18.59 13.09 -1.26
N PHE A 58 -18.30 13.91 -2.28
CA PHE A 58 -17.50 15.14 -2.18
C PHE A 58 -18.30 16.41 -2.52
N GLY A 59 -19.52 16.28 -3.04
CA GLY A 59 -20.43 17.40 -3.29
C GLY A 59 -21.22 17.80 -2.05
N SER A 60 -22.08 18.81 -2.16
CA SER A 60 -22.73 19.48 -1.02
C SER A 60 -23.55 18.57 -0.10
N GLU A 61 -23.97 17.39 -0.59
CA GLU A 61 -24.74 16.39 0.16
C GLU A 61 -23.86 15.29 0.80
N GLY A 62 -22.54 15.34 0.59
CA GLY A 62 -21.59 14.31 1.02
C GLY A 62 -20.87 14.60 2.33
N LEU A 63 -20.38 13.55 2.98
CA LEU A 63 -19.61 13.65 4.24
C LEU A 63 -18.19 14.20 4.03
N TYR A 64 -17.64 14.10 2.82
CA TYR A 64 -16.24 14.44 2.53
C TYR A 64 -16.05 15.77 1.78
N VAL A 65 -17.00 16.70 1.84
CA VAL A 65 -16.89 18.03 1.20
C VAL A 65 -15.61 18.77 1.60
N LYS A 66 -15.22 18.66 2.87
CA LYS A 66 -14.02 19.31 3.40
C LYS A 66 -12.74 18.79 2.75
N LEU A 67 -12.73 17.58 2.17
CA LEU A 67 -11.55 17.07 1.47
C LEU A 67 -11.20 17.91 0.25
N ASN A 68 -12.16 18.55 -0.40
CA ASN A 68 -11.89 19.38 -1.59
C ASN A 68 -10.97 20.57 -1.28
N TRP A 69 -10.90 21.03 -0.03
CA TRP A 69 -9.95 22.06 0.38
C TRP A 69 -8.48 21.62 0.27
N TRP A 70 -8.22 20.31 0.26
CA TRP A 70 -6.86 19.81 0.04
C TRP A 70 -6.35 20.06 -1.38
N PHE A 71 -7.22 20.31 -2.37
CA PHE A 71 -6.77 20.79 -3.68
C PHE A 71 -6.11 22.17 -3.58
N LEU A 72 -6.65 23.07 -2.75
CA LEU A 72 -6.06 24.37 -2.48
C LEU A 72 -4.77 24.24 -1.67
N VAL A 73 -4.74 23.34 -0.69
CA VAL A 73 -3.50 23.02 0.02
C VAL A 73 -2.43 22.52 -0.95
N GLY A 74 -2.76 21.61 -1.86
CA GLY A 74 -1.84 21.12 -2.89
C GLY A 74 -1.33 22.22 -3.81
N LEU A 75 -2.20 23.15 -4.22
CA LEU A 75 -1.83 24.31 -5.04
C LEU A 75 -0.93 25.30 -4.30
N LEU A 76 -1.20 25.53 -3.02
CA LEU A 76 -0.48 26.51 -2.20
C LEU A 76 0.79 25.93 -1.57
N ALA A 77 0.88 24.62 -1.35
CA ALA A 77 2.02 23.97 -0.70
C ALA A 77 3.40 24.19 -1.36
N PRO A 78 3.55 24.37 -2.69
CA PRO A 78 4.84 24.77 -3.27
C PRO A 78 5.23 26.23 -2.99
N LEU A 79 4.28 27.13 -2.65
CA LEU A 79 4.56 28.55 -2.40
C LEU A 79 5.43 28.79 -1.15
N PRO A 80 5.20 28.14 0.01
CA PRO A 80 6.12 28.19 1.15
C PRO A 80 7.54 27.75 0.79
N VAL A 81 7.69 26.67 0.01
CA VAL A 81 9.02 26.18 -0.41
C VAL A 81 9.70 27.20 -1.33
N TRP A 82 8.96 27.80 -2.24
CA TRP A 82 9.47 28.89 -3.09
C TRP A 82 9.88 30.12 -2.26
N ALA A 83 9.04 30.58 -1.34
CA ALA A 83 9.33 31.73 -0.48
C ALA A 83 10.56 31.47 0.41
N LEU A 84 10.65 30.29 1.04
CA LEU A 84 11.80 29.88 1.84
C LEU A 84 13.08 29.79 1.01
N SER A 85 12.99 29.33 -0.25
CA SER A 85 14.14 29.27 -1.16
C SER A 85 14.67 30.67 -1.53
N ARG A 86 13.82 31.70 -1.52
CA ARG A 86 14.21 33.10 -1.73
C ARG A 86 14.76 33.76 -0.46
N ALA A 87 14.17 33.46 0.69
CA ALA A 87 14.61 34.04 1.97
C ALA A 87 15.95 33.48 2.46
N PHE A 88 16.24 32.20 2.17
CA PHE A 88 17.47 31.53 2.58
C PHE A 88 18.27 30.98 1.37
N PRO A 89 18.84 31.86 0.53
CA PRO A 89 19.58 31.44 -0.67
C PRO A 89 20.83 30.61 -0.35
N GLU A 90 21.36 30.71 0.88
CA GLU A 90 22.50 29.92 1.35
C GLU A 90 22.18 28.41 1.50
N LYS A 91 20.92 28.06 1.78
CA LYS A 91 20.51 26.67 2.06
C LYS A 91 20.01 25.98 0.78
N LYS A 92 20.95 25.49 -0.03
CA LYS A 92 20.67 24.81 -1.32
C LYS A 92 19.76 23.58 -1.21
N TRP A 93 19.64 22.94 -0.03
CA TRP A 93 18.74 21.80 0.15
C TRP A 93 17.26 22.16 0.01
N ILE A 94 16.86 23.41 0.30
CA ILE A 94 15.44 23.80 0.33
C ILE A 94 14.86 23.72 -1.09
N ARG A 95 15.67 24.00 -2.09
CA ARG A 95 15.31 23.86 -3.52
C ARG A 95 15.15 22.41 -3.96
N LEU A 96 15.65 21.43 -3.22
CA LEU A 96 15.53 20.00 -3.52
C LEU A 96 14.24 19.38 -2.95
N ILE A 97 13.48 20.12 -2.13
CA ILE A 97 12.23 19.64 -1.55
C ILE A 97 11.13 19.69 -2.61
N ASN A 98 10.76 18.53 -3.14
CA ASN A 98 9.67 18.39 -4.09
C ASN A 98 8.36 18.06 -3.36
N VAL A 99 7.57 19.09 -3.08
CA VAL A 99 6.26 18.97 -2.41
C VAL A 99 5.33 17.97 -3.11
N PRO A 100 5.19 17.95 -4.46
CA PRO A 100 4.31 16.99 -5.12
C PRO A 100 4.75 15.54 -4.91
N VAL A 101 6.05 15.28 -4.82
CA VAL A 101 6.59 13.93 -4.58
C VAL A 101 6.26 13.47 -3.17
N ILE A 102 6.36 14.36 -2.18
CA ILE A 102 6.03 14.07 -0.78
C ILE A 102 4.53 13.79 -0.63
N LEU A 103 3.68 14.62 -1.23
CA LEU A 103 2.22 14.41 -1.20
C LEU A 103 1.79 13.19 -2.02
N GLY A 104 2.50 12.86 -3.10
CA GLY A 104 2.24 11.65 -3.87
C GLY A 104 2.60 10.36 -3.14
N ALA A 105 3.60 10.40 -2.25
CA ALA A 105 4.05 9.22 -1.50
C ALA A 105 2.97 8.64 -0.57
N THR A 106 1.98 9.44 -0.15
CA THR A 106 0.86 8.96 0.67
C THR A 106 -0.24 8.28 -0.16
N GLY A 107 -0.13 8.25 -1.49
CA GLY A 107 -1.14 7.63 -2.37
C GLY A 107 -1.22 6.10 -2.24
N SER A 108 -0.15 5.45 -1.81
CA SER A 108 -0.11 4.00 -1.55
C SER A 108 -0.55 3.61 -0.14
N MET A 109 -1.03 4.57 0.66
CA MET A 109 -1.46 4.33 2.04
C MET A 109 -2.69 3.41 2.18
N PRO A 110 -3.69 3.42 1.27
CA PRO A 110 -4.85 2.54 1.44
C PRO A 110 -4.51 1.04 1.44
N PRO A 111 -3.63 0.52 0.56
CA PRO A 111 -3.19 -0.87 0.63
C PRO A 111 -1.97 -1.10 1.52
N ALA A 112 -1.17 -0.08 1.83
CA ALA A 112 0.10 -0.23 2.53
C ALA A 112 0.01 0.16 4.01
N GLY A 113 0.24 -0.81 4.91
CA GLY A 113 0.35 -0.56 6.35
C GLY A 113 1.63 0.21 6.76
N ALA A 114 1.68 0.62 8.03
CA ALA A 114 2.80 1.40 8.58
C ALA A 114 4.17 0.74 8.39
N VAL A 115 4.24 -0.60 8.50
CA VAL A 115 5.49 -1.36 8.31
C VAL A 115 6.07 -1.18 6.91
N ASN A 116 5.22 -1.04 5.90
CA ASN A 116 5.67 -0.82 4.51
C ASN A 116 6.36 0.55 4.38
N TYR A 117 5.75 1.60 4.94
CA TYR A 117 6.33 2.96 4.93
C TYR A 117 7.66 3.02 5.67
N TRP A 118 7.74 2.42 6.86
CA TRP A 118 9.00 2.37 7.61
C TRP A 118 10.08 1.61 6.85
N SER A 119 9.73 0.48 6.24
CA SER A 119 10.65 -0.31 5.42
C SER A 119 11.17 0.49 4.22
N TRP A 120 10.28 1.20 3.50
CA TRP A 120 10.68 2.07 2.39
C TRP A 120 11.59 3.21 2.83
N ILE A 121 11.31 3.84 3.97
CA ILE A 121 12.16 4.90 4.53
C ILE A 121 13.54 4.35 4.87
N ILE A 122 13.62 3.21 5.56
CA ILE A 122 14.89 2.59 5.95
C ILE A 122 15.71 2.24 4.72
N VAL A 123 15.13 1.51 3.77
CA VAL A 123 15.81 1.12 2.51
C VAL A 123 16.22 2.38 1.74
N GLY A 124 15.34 3.37 1.63
CA GLY A 124 15.61 4.65 0.99
C GLY A 124 16.81 5.38 1.61
N VAL A 125 16.88 5.46 2.94
CA VAL A 125 17.99 6.10 3.68
C VAL A 125 19.29 5.32 3.49
N VAL A 126 19.26 3.99 3.62
CA VAL A 126 20.45 3.15 3.47
C VAL A 126 21.04 3.30 2.06
N PHE A 127 20.22 3.18 1.02
CA PHE A 127 20.69 3.25 -0.36
C PHE A 127 21.05 4.68 -0.81
N ASN A 128 20.18 5.66 -0.53
CA ASN A 128 20.35 7.01 -1.06
C ASN A 128 21.22 7.92 -0.18
N ILE A 129 21.45 7.59 1.09
CA ILE A 129 22.29 8.39 1.99
C ILE A 129 23.57 7.66 2.34
N VAL A 130 23.50 6.44 2.87
CA VAL A 130 24.69 5.73 3.35
C VAL A 130 25.52 5.21 2.18
N ILE A 131 24.91 4.41 1.30
CA ILE A 131 25.60 3.79 0.17
C ILE A 131 26.00 4.84 -0.85
N TYR A 132 25.12 5.77 -1.19
CA TYR A 132 25.46 6.87 -2.08
C TYR A 132 26.65 7.70 -1.59
N ARG A 133 26.76 8.01 -0.29
CA ARG A 133 27.91 8.80 0.23
C ARG A 133 29.22 8.01 0.20
N ARG A 134 29.19 6.70 0.47
CA ARG A 134 30.40 5.86 0.59
C ARG A 134 30.86 5.25 -0.73
N TYR A 135 29.93 4.93 -1.64
CA TYR A 135 30.19 4.18 -2.88
C TYR A 135 29.46 4.79 -4.10
N LYS A 136 29.71 6.07 -4.39
CA LYS A 136 29.02 6.81 -5.48
C LYS A 136 29.05 6.12 -6.84
N LYS A 137 30.22 5.61 -7.25
CA LYS A 137 30.39 4.98 -8.57
C LYS A 137 29.56 3.69 -8.67
N TRP A 138 29.65 2.83 -7.66
CA TRP A 138 28.85 1.61 -7.59
C TRP A 138 27.35 1.93 -7.61
N TRP A 139 26.92 2.92 -6.84
CA TRP A 139 25.52 3.32 -6.75
C TRP A 139 24.97 3.81 -8.10
N ALA A 140 25.72 4.64 -8.83
CA ALA A 140 25.31 5.14 -10.14
C ALA A 140 25.16 4.01 -11.19
N ASP A 141 26.06 3.03 -11.13
CA ASP A 141 26.11 1.96 -12.13
C ASP A 141 25.14 0.80 -11.83
N HIS A 142 24.89 0.47 -10.55
CA HIS A 142 24.25 -0.80 -10.17
C HIS A 142 22.90 -0.68 -9.43
N THR A 143 22.52 0.49 -8.92
CA THR A 143 21.32 0.60 -8.05
C THR A 143 20.03 0.17 -8.77
N TYR A 144 19.87 0.56 -10.04
CA TYR A 144 18.69 0.17 -10.82
C TYR A 144 18.66 -1.33 -11.12
N VAL A 145 19.82 -1.92 -11.40
CA VAL A 145 19.92 -3.37 -11.63
C VAL A 145 19.59 -4.15 -10.36
N LEU A 146 20.08 -3.68 -9.20
CA LEU A 146 19.75 -4.29 -7.91
C LEU A 146 18.26 -4.16 -7.58
N SER A 147 17.64 -3.01 -7.85
CA SER A 147 16.20 -2.84 -7.68
C SER A 147 15.42 -3.86 -8.51
N ALA A 148 15.74 -3.99 -9.80
CA ALA A 148 15.11 -4.97 -10.67
C ALA A 148 15.35 -6.42 -10.20
N ALA A 149 16.56 -6.73 -9.72
CA ALA A 149 16.88 -8.04 -9.17
C ALA A 149 16.08 -8.36 -7.89
N LEU A 150 15.85 -7.37 -7.03
CA LEU A 150 15.03 -7.52 -5.82
C LEU A 150 13.56 -7.74 -6.17
N ASP A 151 13.01 -7.02 -7.15
CA ASP A 151 11.62 -7.21 -7.61
C ASP A 151 11.41 -8.61 -8.20
N ILE A 152 12.34 -9.05 -9.05
CA ILE A 152 12.32 -10.39 -9.64
C ILE A 152 12.51 -11.45 -8.55
N GLY A 153 13.45 -11.23 -7.62
CA GLY A 153 13.71 -12.13 -6.51
C GLY A 153 12.50 -12.31 -5.59
N LEU A 154 11.78 -11.22 -5.30
CA LEU A 154 10.53 -11.25 -4.55
C LEU A 154 9.49 -12.11 -5.28
N ALA A 155 9.29 -11.89 -6.59
CA ALA A 155 8.34 -12.65 -7.39
C ALA A 155 8.66 -14.15 -7.39
N PHE A 156 9.93 -14.53 -7.62
CA PHE A 156 10.35 -15.93 -7.56
C PHE A 156 10.20 -16.52 -6.15
N SER A 157 10.59 -15.77 -5.12
CA SER A 157 10.45 -16.24 -3.73
C SER A 157 8.98 -16.48 -3.37
N GLY A 158 8.05 -15.64 -3.84
CA GLY A 158 6.62 -15.83 -3.61
C GLY A 158 6.09 -17.12 -4.23
N VAL A 159 6.49 -17.42 -5.47
CA VAL A 159 6.13 -18.68 -6.14
C VAL A 159 6.72 -19.89 -5.40
N VAL A 160 8.00 -19.82 -5.01
CA VAL A 160 8.66 -20.89 -4.27
C VAL A 160 8.00 -21.12 -2.92
N ILE A 161 7.72 -20.06 -2.16
CA ILE A 161 7.04 -20.15 -0.85
C ILE A 161 5.63 -20.72 -1.01
N TYR A 162 4.89 -20.26 -2.02
CA TYR A 162 3.55 -20.79 -2.32
C TYR A 162 3.61 -22.30 -2.56
N TYR A 163 4.45 -22.76 -3.49
CA TYR A 163 4.53 -24.19 -3.79
C TYR A 163 5.23 -25.01 -2.70
N ALA A 164 6.11 -24.44 -1.88
CA ALA A 164 6.80 -25.19 -0.84
C ALA A 164 5.97 -25.32 0.44
N LEU A 165 5.19 -24.27 0.79
CA LEU A 165 4.50 -24.18 2.07
C LEU A 165 2.98 -24.09 1.92
N GLN A 166 2.45 -23.31 0.98
CA GLN A 166 1.00 -23.00 0.96
C GLN A 166 0.19 -23.98 0.10
N ALA A 167 0.78 -24.54 -0.95
CA ALA A 167 0.08 -25.43 -1.89
C ALA A 167 -0.16 -26.85 -1.32
N TRP A 168 0.69 -27.31 -0.39
CA TRP A 168 0.62 -28.66 0.18
C TRP A 168 0.01 -28.71 1.59
N LEU A 169 -0.04 -27.59 2.31
CA LEU A 169 -0.75 -27.49 3.59
C LEU A 169 -2.23 -27.25 3.30
N GLY A 170 -3.09 -28.14 3.81
CA GLY A 170 -4.54 -28.09 3.59
C GLY A 170 -5.20 -26.84 4.19
N PRO A 171 -6.50 -26.59 3.87
CA PRO A 171 -7.23 -25.39 4.27
C PRO A 171 -7.34 -25.17 5.81
N ASP A 172 -7.13 -26.21 6.61
CA ASP A 172 -7.32 -26.16 8.07
C ASP A 172 -6.03 -25.78 8.84
N ASP A 173 -4.84 -26.02 8.30
CA ASP A 173 -3.53 -25.61 8.87
C ASP A 173 -3.06 -24.28 8.25
N SER A 174 -3.99 -23.32 8.26
CA SER A 174 -3.98 -22.06 7.49
C SER A 174 -2.90 -21.04 7.87
N TYR A 175 -1.99 -21.38 8.77
CA TYR A 175 -0.74 -20.66 8.93
C TYR A 175 0.38 -21.69 8.91
N GLY A 176 1.01 -21.86 7.75
CA GLY A 176 2.27 -22.61 7.68
C GLY A 176 3.24 -22.11 8.76
N VAL A 177 4.13 -22.99 9.26
CA VAL A 177 5.08 -22.77 10.39
C VAL A 177 4.65 -21.63 11.34
N GLN A 178 4.02 -21.99 12.45
CA GLN A 178 3.67 -21.02 13.50
C GLN A 178 4.95 -20.38 14.09
N TRP A 179 5.19 -19.10 13.81
CA TRP A 179 6.29 -18.30 14.35
C TRP A 179 5.79 -16.94 14.81
N TRP A 180 6.62 -16.14 15.49
CA TRP A 180 6.21 -14.88 16.10
C TRP A 180 5.58 -13.84 15.15
N GLY A 181 5.73 -14.01 13.83
CA GLY A 181 5.06 -13.20 12.79
C GLY A 181 3.81 -13.82 12.15
N THR A 182 3.49 -15.09 12.41
CA THR A 182 2.26 -15.78 11.95
C THR A 182 1.32 -16.19 13.08
N LEU A 183 1.86 -16.48 14.28
CA LEU A 183 1.15 -16.86 15.50
C LEU A 183 0.18 -15.78 15.98
N ASN A 184 0.45 -14.55 15.61
CA ASN A 184 -0.38 -13.42 15.92
C ASN A 184 -0.69 -12.69 14.62
N ASP A 185 -1.80 -13.05 13.97
CA ASP A 185 -2.53 -12.19 13.03
C ASP A 185 -3.07 -10.89 13.72
N SER A 186 -2.41 -10.47 14.80
CA SER A 186 -2.55 -9.25 15.61
C SER A 186 -2.00 -7.99 14.93
N SER A 187 -1.53 -8.09 13.67
CA SER A 187 -1.62 -6.93 12.78
C SER A 187 -3.07 -6.49 12.61
N ASN A 188 -4.02 -7.40 12.86
CA ASN A 188 -5.39 -7.09 13.21
C ASN A 188 -5.50 -7.11 14.75
N CYS A 189 -5.27 -5.97 15.39
CA CYS A 189 -5.95 -5.74 16.66
C CYS A 189 -7.44 -5.99 16.39
N ASP A 190 -8.08 -6.96 17.06
CA ASP A 190 -9.54 -7.14 16.95
C ASP A 190 -10.28 -5.83 17.29
N VAL A 191 -9.65 -4.98 18.11
CA VAL A 191 -10.16 -3.64 18.43
C VAL A 191 -9.94 -2.59 17.33
N ALA A 192 -9.13 -2.85 16.30
CA ALA A 192 -8.89 -1.94 15.19
C ALA A 192 -9.91 -2.11 14.04
N SER A 193 -10.59 -3.25 13.95
CA SER A 193 -11.76 -3.44 13.08
C SER A 193 -13.04 -2.86 13.71
N CYS A 194 -12.99 -2.50 14.99
CA CYS A 194 -14.12 -1.92 15.69
C CYS A 194 -14.45 -0.51 15.20
N PRO A 195 -15.74 -0.20 14.98
CA PRO A 195 -16.16 1.13 14.60
C PRO A 195 -15.82 2.13 15.71
N THR A 196 -15.23 3.25 15.31
CA THR A 196 -14.96 4.39 16.19
C THR A 196 -16.15 5.34 16.30
N ASP A 197 -17.17 5.16 15.45
CA ASP A 197 -18.42 5.91 15.52
C ASP A 197 -19.32 5.34 16.64
N PRO A 198 -19.70 6.16 17.65
CA PRO A 198 -20.53 5.71 18.77
C PRO A 198 -21.94 5.24 18.33
N ALA A 199 -22.38 5.54 17.11
CA ALA A 199 -23.67 5.10 16.58
C ALA A 199 -23.68 3.63 16.09
N ILE A 200 -22.51 3.00 15.89
CA ILE A 200 -22.41 1.66 15.31
C ILE A 200 -22.01 0.66 16.39
N ILE A 201 -22.96 -0.18 16.82
CA ILE A 201 -22.74 -1.19 17.85
C ILE A 201 -22.41 -2.52 17.18
N VAL A 202 -21.20 -3.04 17.44
CA VAL A 202 -20.75 -4.36 16.98
C VAL A 202 -20.38 -5.19 18.21
N ASP A 203 -20.90 -6.42 18.27
CA ASP A 203 -20.61 -7.35 19.37
C ASP A 203 -19.11 -7.71 19.38
N GLY A 204 -18.45 -7.52 20.52
CA GLY A 204 -17.00 -7.77 20.69
C GLY A 204 -16.12 -6.51 20.71
N CYS A 205 -16.68 -5.32 20.46
CA CYS A 205 -15.93 -4.06 20.40
C CYS A 205 -16.06 -3.18 21.67
N PRO A 206 -14.99 -2.46 22.07
CA PRO A 206 -15.05 -1.53 23.21
C PRO A 206 -15.99 -0.37 22.89
N ARG A 207 -16.92 -0.08 23.80
CA ARG A 207 -17.87 1.03 23.67
C ARG A 207 -17.20 2.33 24.08
N PHE A 208 -17.00 3.24 23.13
CA PHE A 208 -16.61 4.61 23.43
C PHE A 208 -17.87 5.39 23.79
N ALA A 209 -18.06 5.70 25.09
CA ALA A 209 -19.14 6.57 25.53
C ALA A 209 -18.89 8.00 25.03
N ALA A 210 -19.95 8.64 24.52
CA ALA A 210 -19.95 10.06 24.16
C ALA A 210 -19.84 10.95 25.40
#